data_AF-A0A1V3N3K9-F1
#
_entry.id   AF-A0A1V3N3K9-F1
#
_cell.length_a   1.000
_cell.length_b   1.000
_cell.length_c   1.000
_cell.angle_alpha   90.00
_cell.angle_beta   90.00
_cell.angle_gamma   90.00
#
_symmetry.space_group_name_H-M   'P 1'
#
loop_
_entity.id
_entity.type
_entity.pdbx_description
1 polymer ?
#
loop_
_entity_poly.entity_id
_entity_poly.type
_entity_poly.pdbx_seq_one_letter_code
_entity_poly.pdbx_strand_id
1 'polypeptide(L)'
;MNSFYKKLLALDLVFYKTHEQGYDPMVDIEEFWEKYDLKSFQDHIFYLFLSQDGIPDNKKPIYSADQLQEFLMDLLHLIRGYFEARNRGTDLSKINLKSVSKSNMNDREQKLNKEIFEFFERVSSNLKNKL
;
A
#
# COMPACT_ATOMS: atom_id res chain seq x y z
N MET A 1 15.71 14.65 22.25
CA MET A 1 15.63 14.72 20.78
C MET A 1 14.17 14.95 20.38
N ASN A 2 13.89 16.05 19.68
CA ASN A 2 12.52 16.48 19.31
C ASN A 2 11.84 15.42 18.40
N SER A 3 10.55 15.17 18.62
CA SER A 3 9.75 14.15 17.93
C SER A 3 9.71 14.31 16.42
N PHE A 4 9.76 15.55 15.92
CA PHE A 4 9.84 15.86 14.49
C PHE A 4 11.12 15.28 13.86
N TYR A 5 12.27 15.48 14.50
CA TYR A 5 13.55 14.96 14.00
C TYR A 5 13.61 13.44 14.03
N LYS A 6 12.97 12.79 15.00
CA LYS A 6 12.85 11.32 15.00
C LYS A 6 12.07 10.82 13.79
N LYS A 7 10.99 11.52 13.40
CA LYS A 7 10.20 11.19 12.20
C LYS A 7 10.96 11.43 10.91
N LEU A 8 11.69 12.55 10.82
CA LEU A 8 12.58 12.81 9.67
C LEU A 8 13.67 11.75 9.54
N LEU A 9 14.34 11.39 10.63
CA LEU A 9 15.35 10.33 10.59
C LEU A 9 14.76 8.98 10.20
N ALA A 10 13.57 8.64 10.70
CA ALA A 10 12.89 7.41 10.29
C ALA A 10 12.63 7.40 8.77
N LEU A 11 12.20 8.55 8.20
CA LEU A 11 12.01 8.70 6.77
C LEU A 11 13.33 8.57 5.99
N ASP A 12 14.39 9.27 6.41
CA ASP A 12 15.69 9.23 5.76
C ASP A 12 16.30 7.82 5.78
N LEU A 13 16.11 7.08 6.87
CA LEU A 13 16.56 5.69 7.00
C LEU A 13 15.90 4.77 5.98
N VAL A 14 14.64 5.00 5.59
CA VAL A 14 14.00 4.26 4.50
C VAL A 14 14.81 4.45 3.21
N PHE A 15 15.21 5.66 2.87
CA PHE A 15 15.99 5.87 1.65
C PHE A 15 17.44 5.43 1.78
N TYR A 16 18.01 5.48 2.98
CA TYR A 16 19.38 5.05 3.22
C TYR A 16 19.56 3.54 3.05
N LYS A 17 18.56 2.73 3.45
CA LYS A 17 18.59 1.26 3.41
C LYS A 17 18.95 0.69 2.03
N THR A 18 18.68 1.41 0.93
CA THR A 18 19.05 0.98 -0.43
C THR A 18 20.56 0.88 -0.68
N HIS A 19 21.36 1.60 0.11
CA HIS A 19 22.82 1.63 0.04
C HIS A 19 23.47 0.57 0.93
N GLU A 20 22.69 -0.17 1.73
CA GLU A 20 23.19 -1.26 2.54
C GLU A 20 23.63 -2.43 1.66
N GLN A 21 24.78 -3.00 2.00
CA GLN A 21 25.31 -4.15 1.27
C GLN A 21 24.37 -5.35 1.46
N GLY A 22 23.90 -5.92 0.35
CA GLY A 22 22.97 -7.04 0.37
C GLY A 22 21.50 -6.64 0.47
N TYR A 23 21.17 -5.35 0.34
CA TYR A 23 19.78 -4.90 0.22
C TYR A 23 19.09 -5.57 -0.98
N ASP A 24 18.01 -6.30 -0.69
CA ASP A 24 17.13 -6.95 -1.66
C ASP A 24 15.75 -6.28 -1.64
N PRO A 25 15.34 -5.59 -2.73
CA PRO A 25 14.04 -4.94 -2.80
C PRO A 25 12.86 -5.92 -2.77
N MET A 26 13.07 -7.20 -3.07
CA MET A 26 12.01 -8.21 -2.99
C MET A 26 11.56 -8.45 -1.56
N VAL A 27 12.47 -8.34 -0.60
CA VAL A 27 12.18 -8.54 0.83
C VAL A 27 11.16 -7.53 1.33
N ASP A 28 11.33 -6.23 1.05
CA ASP A 28 10.35 -5.23 1.51
C ASP A 28 8.98 -5.40 0.84
N ILE A 29 8.95 -5.90 -0.41
CA ILE A 29 7.70 -6.17 -1.12
C ILE A 29 7.00 -7.38 -0.48
N GLU A 30 7.73 -8.46 -0.20
CA GLU A 30 7.19 -9.66 0.42
C GLU A 30 6.72 -9.40 1.85
N GLU A 31 7.54 -8.75 2.70
CA GLU A 31 7.18 -8.40 4.08
C GLU A 31 5.89 -7.56 4.15
N PHE A 32 5.72 -6.60 3.24
CA PHE A 32 4.50 -5.80 3.18
C PHE A 32 3.26 -6.66 2.89
N TRP A 33 3.33 -7.51 1.87
CA TRP A 33 2.20 -8.34 1.46
C TRP A 33 1.95 -9.52 2.40
N GLU A 34 2.92 -9.94 3.20
CA GLU A 34 2.71 -10.86 4.32
C GLU A 34 1.97 -10.19 5.48
N LYS A 35 2.24 -8.90 5.73
CA LYS A 35 1.65 -8.13 6.83
C LYS A 35 0.26 -7.58 6.52
N TYR A 36 0.02 -7.15 5.28
CA TYR A 36 -1.23 -6.53 4.85
C TYR A 36 -1.88 -7.33 3.71
N ASP A 37 -3.01 -7.98 4.00
CA ASP A 37 -3.88 -8.44 2.93
C ASP A 37 -4.57 -7.26 2.22
N LEU A 38 -5.23 -7.53 1.10
CA LEU A 38 -5.87 -6.48 0.30
C LEU A 38 -6.93 -5.70 1.07
N LYS A 39 -7.65 -6.36 2.00
CA LYS A 39 -8.71 -5.72 2.78
C LYS A 39 -8.11 -4.79 3.82
N SER A 40 -7.12 -5.27 4.56
CA SER A 40 -6.36 -4.52 5.54
C SER A 40 -5.69 -3.30 4.88
N PHE A 41 -5.06 -3.48 3.71
CA PHE A 41 -4.51 -2.38 2.93
C PHE A 41 -5.57 -1.31 2.60
N GLN A 42 -6.71 -1.72 2.05
CA GLN A 42 -7.80 -0.80 1.73
C GLN A 42 -8.32 -0.05 2.95
N ASP A 43 -8.50 -0.75 4.07
CA ASP A 43 -8.98 -0.15 5.31
C ASP A 43 -7.96 0.88 5.84
N HIS A 44 -6.66 0.57 5.87
CA HIS A 44 -5.63 1.52 6.30
C HIS A 44 -5.60 2.77 5.42
N ILE A 45 -5.67 2.62 4.09
CA ILE A 45 -5.75 3.76 3.15
C ILE A 45 -7.00 4.60 3.40
N PHE A 46 -8.15 3.96 3.63
CA PHE A 46 -9.40 4.65 3.93
C PHE A 46 -9.31 5.47 5.23
N TYR A 47 -8.76 4.90 6.30
CA TYR A 47 -8.59 5.61 7.57
C TYR A 47 -7.54 6.72 7.51
N LEU A 48 -6.47 6.54 6.72
CA LEU A 48 -5.54 7.63 6.42
C LEU A 48 -6.23 8.80 5.71
N PHE A 49 -7.06 8.50 4.70
CA PHE A 49 -7.82 9.53 3.99
C PHE A 49 -8.76 10.28 4.93
N LEU A 50 -9.54 9.56 5.75
CA LEU A 50 -10.44 10.17 6.74
C LEU A 50 -9.70 10.94 7.84
N SER A 51 -8.46 10.58 8.18
CA SER A 51 -7.70 11.28 9.22
C SER A 51 -7.43 12.75 8.88
N GLN A 52 -7.51 13.13 7.59
CA GLN A 52 -7.35 14.53 7.15
C GLN A 52 -8.61 15.37 7.37
N ASP A 53 -9.80 14.77 7.18
CA ASP A 53 -11.09 15.46 7.27
C ASP A 53 -11.80 15.24 8.63
N GLY A 54 -11.26 14.35 9.47
CA GLY A 54 -11.88 13.88 10.71
C GLY A 54 -12.68 12.60 10.49
N ILE A 55 -12.53 11.64 11.40
CA ILE A 55 -13.31 10.40 11.36
C ILE A 55 -14.75 10.75 11.76
N PRO A 56 -15.77 10.43 10.95
CA PRO A 56 -17.17 10.71 11.28
C PRO A 56 -17.55 10.13 12.64
N ASP A 57 -18.33 10.85 13.46
CA ASP A 57 -18.72 10.44 14.82
C ASP A 57 -19.39 9.05 14.90
N ASN A 58 -19.97 8.59 13.80
CA ASN A 58 -20.61 7.27 13.69
C ASN A 58 -19.62 6.12 13.39
N LYS A 59 -18.33 6.40 13.20
CA LYS A 59 -17.29 5.40 12.99
C LYS A 59 -16.24 5.51 14.08
N LYS A 60 -16.07 4.45 14.87
CA LYS A 60 -14.91 4.35 15.76
C LYS A 60 -13.66 4.17 14.89
N PRO A 61 -12.55 4.88 15.18
CA PRO A 61 -11.27 4.61 14.54
C PRO A 61 -10.92 3.14 14.77
N ILE A 62 -10.76 2.37 13.70
CA ILE A 62 -10.29 0.98 13.79
C ILE A 62 -8.78 0.96 14.09
N TYR A 63 -8.06 1.97 13.62
CA TYR A 63 -6.61 2.10 13.78
C TYR A 63 -6.26 3.32 14.62
N SER A 64 -5.28 3.15 15.51
CA SER A 64 -4.62 4.25 16.23
C SER A 64 -3.72 5.06 15.30
N ALA A 65 -3.37 6.28 15.74
CA ALA A 65 -2.42 7.12 15.00
C ALA A 65 -1.06 6.43 14.80
N ASP A 66 -0.60 5.64 15.78
CA ASP A 66 0.65 4.89 15.69
C ASP A 66 0.57 3.77 14.64
N GLN A 67 -0.55 3.04 14.58
CA GLN A 67 -0.78 2.02 13.55
C GLN A 67 -0.85 2.62 12.14
N LEU A 68 -1.49 3.79 11.99
CA LEU A 68 -1.52 4.49 10.70
C LEU A 68 -0.13 5.03 10.30
N GLN A 69 0.66 5.49 11.27
CA GLN A 69 2.04 5.91 11.04
C GLN A 69 2.94 4.72 10.65
N GLU A 70 2.78 3.57 11.32
CA GLU A 70 3.48 2.32 10.99
C GLU A 70 3.15 1.87 9.57
N PHE A 71 1.86 1.85 9.21
CA PHE A 71 1.42 1.55 7.86
C PHE A 71 2.03 2.49 6.81
N LEU A 72 2.12 3.80 7.07
CA LEU A 72 2.77 4.75 6.17
C LEU A 72 4.25 4.44 5.96
N MET A 73 4.96 4.06 7.03
CA MET A 73 6.36 3.65 6.93
C MET A 73 6.51 2.37 6.11
N ASP A 74 5.67 1.37 6.34
CA ASP A 74 5.68 0.12 5.57
C ASP A 74 5.35 0.38 4.09
N LEU A 75 4.39 1.27 3.81
CA LEU A 75 4.03 1.68 2.45
C LEU A 75 5.20 2.39 1.74
N LEU A 76 5.96 3.22 2.45
CA LEU A 76 7.17 3.84 1.90
C LEU A 76 8.24 2.79 1.56
N HIS A 77 8.44 1.78 2.41
CA HIS A 77 9.33 0.66 2.11
C HIS A 77 8.86 -0.11 0.87
N LEU A 78 7.55 -0.37 0.73
CA LEU A 78 6.98 -1.02 -0.45
C LEU A 78 7.22 -0.23 -1.74
N ILE A 79 6.92 1.08 -1.73
CA ILE A 79 7.12 1.95 -2.90
C ILE A 79 8.60 1.98 -3.30
N ARG A 80 9.49 2.09 -2.32
CA ARG A 80 10.95 2.03 -2.54
C ARG A 80 11.36 0.68 -3.11
N GLY A 81 10.87 -0.42 -2.55
CA GLY A 81 11.11 -1.78 -3.02
C GLY A 81 10.75 -1.94 -4.48
N TYR A 82 9.53 -1.56 -4.87
CA TYR A 82 9.12 -1.60 -6.29
C TYR A 82 9.95 -0.71 -7.19
N PHE A 83 10.32 0.50 -6.74
CA PHE A 83 11.19 1.40 -7.50
C PHE A 83 12.58 0.79 -7.75
N GLU A 84 13.21 0.26 -6.71
CA GLU A 84 14.51 -0.40 -6.78
C GLU A 84 14.48 -1.68 -7.61
N ALA A 85 13.47 -2.53 -7.40
CA ALA A 85 13.29 -3.76 -8.17
C ALA A 85 13.16 -3.46 -9.67
N ARG A 86 12.38 -2.43 -10.03
CA ARG A 86 12.26 -1.95 -11.41
C ARG A 86 13.59 -1.44 -11.97
N ASN A 87 14.32 -0.62 -11.22
CA ASN A 87 15.61 -0.07 -11.67
C ASN A 87 16.67 -1.15 -11.85
N ARG A 88 16.63 -2.21 -11.04
CA ARG A 88 17.55 -3.36 -11.11
C ARG A 88 17.14 -4.40 -12.16
N GLY A 89 16.01 -4.22 -12.84
CA GLY A 89 15.48 -5.23 -13.78
C GLY A 89 15.08 -6.53 -13.09
N THR A 90 14.68 -6.46 -11.83
CA THR A 90 14.29 -7.63 -11.03
C THR A 90 12.99 -8.21 -11.56
N ASP A 91 12.94 -9.54 -11.64
CA ASP A 91 11.74 -10.25 -12.07
C ASP A 91 10.70 -10.32 -10.95
N LEU A 92 9.76 -9.37 -10.97
CA LEU A 92 8.65 -9.28 -10.03
C LEU A 92 7.67 -10.47 -10.11
N SER A 93 7.71 -11.27 -11.18
CA SER A 93 6.86 -12.47 -11.28
C SER A 93 7.21 -13.54 -10.23
N LYS A 94 8.39 -13.41 -9.60
CA LYS A 94 8.87 -14.31 -8.56
C LYS A 94 8.36 -13.96 -7.16
N ILE A 95 7.68 -12.82 -6.98
CA ILE A 95 7.13 -12.43 -5.68
C ILE A 95 6.09 -13.47 -5.25
N ASN A 96 6.29 -14.05 -4.08
CA ASN A 96 5.39 -15.05 -3.53
C ASN A 96 4.18 -14.42 -2.83
N LEU A 97 3.22 -13.89 -3.60
CA LEU A 97 2.01 -13.23 -3.07
C LEU A 97 0.94 -14.18 -2.51
N LYS A 98 1.29 -15.39 -2.07
CA LYS A 98 0.32 -16.40 -1.58
C LYS A 98 -0.52 -15.93 -0.39
N SER A 99 -0.07 -14.94 0.38
CA SER A 99 -0.85 -14.28 1.44
C SER A 99 -1.95 -13.35 0.90
N VAL A 100 -1.71 -12.66 -0.23
CA VAL A 100 -2.65 -11.71 -0.84
C VAL A 100 -3.93 -12.39 -1.30
N SER A 101 -3.83 -13.66 -1.73
CA SER A 101 -4.98 -14.46 -2.15
C SER A 101 -5.85 -15.01 -1.01
N LYS A 102 -5.49 -14.79 0.27
CA LYS A 102 -6.34 -15.14 1.41
C LYS A 102 -7.34 -14.04 1.79
N SER A 103 -7.64 -13.09 0.91
CA SER A 103 -8.73 -12.15 1.17
C SER A 103 -10.06 -12.92 1.16
N ASN A 104 -10.65 -13.11 2.33
CA ASN A 104 -12.06 -13.50 2.48
C ASN A 104 -12.95 -12.33 2.04
N MET A 105 -12.83 -11.88 0.79
CA MET A 105 -13.72 -10.87 0.24
C MET A 105 -15.12 -11.45 0.18
N ASN A 106 -16.04 -10.84 0.92
CA ASN A 106 -17.46 -11.10 0.83
C ASN A 106 -17.94 -10.90 -0.62
N ASP A 107 -18.80 -11.78 -1.13
CA ASP A 107 -19.39 -11.72 -2.47
C ASP A 107 -19.90 -10.31 -2.88
N ARG A 108 -20.37 -9.51 -1.91
CA ARG A 108 -20.77 -8.11 -2.14
C ARG A 108 -19.62 -7.18 -2.50
N GLU A 109 -18.47 -7.32 -1.82
CA GLU A 109 -17.27 -6.52 -2.10
C GLU A 109 -16.69 -6.90 -3.46
N GLN A 110 -16.71 -8.20 -3.80
CA GLN A 110 -16.30 -8.67 -5.11
C GLN A 110 -17.18 -8.10 -6.23
N LYS A 111 -18.50 -8.09 -6.03
CA LYS A 111 -19.45 -7.51 -6.99
C LYS A 111 -19.22 -6.01 -7.20
N LEU A 112 -19.03 -5.25 -6.11
CA LEU A 112 -18.72 -3.82 -6.19
C LEU A 112 -17.40 -3.55 -6.93
N ASN A 113 -16.35 -4.32 -6.62
CA ASN A 113 -15.06 -4.17 -7.31
C ASN A 113 -15.17 -4.46 -8.81
N LYS A 114 -15.97 -5.47 -9.19
CA LYS A 114 -16.26 -5.79 -10.59
C LYS A 114 -17.00 -4.64 -11.28
N GLU A 115 -18.04 -4.09 -10.65
CA GLU A 115 -18.79 -2.96 -11.20
C GLU A 115 -17.92 -1.71 -11.39
N ILE A 116 -17.03 -1.42 -10.43
CA ILE A 116 -16.06 -0.32 -10.53
C ILE A 116 -15.08 -0.56 -11.68
N PHE A 117 -14.55 -1.77 -11.81
CA PHE A 117 -13.62 -2.12 -12.89
C PHE A 117 -14.29 -1.97 -14.27
N GLU A 118 -15.50 -2.51 -14.44
CA GLU A 118 -16.27 -2.40 -15.67
C GLU A 118 -16.61 -0.94 -16.03
N PHE A 119 -16.84 -0.10 -15.02
CA PHE A 119 -17.02 1.33 -15.23
C PHE A 119 -15.76 1.98 -15.82
N PHE A 120 -14.59 1.75 -15.22
CA PHE A 120 -13.33 2.34 -15.69
C PHE A 120 -12.92 1.81 -17.06
N GLU A 121 -13.13 0.53 -17.34
CA GLU A 121 -12.94 -0.06 -18.67
C GLU A 121 -13.81 0.63 -19.73
N ARG A 122 -15.10 0.85 -19.41
CA ARG A 122 -16.02 1.56 -20.31
C ARG A 122 -15.60 3.01 -20.54
N VAL A 123 -15.15 3.71 -19.49
CA VAL A 123 -14.66 5.10 -19.61
C VAL A 123 -13.39 5.16 -20.47
N SER A 124 -12.44 4.26 -20.22
CA SER A 124 -11.18 4.16 -20.98
C SER A 124 -11.41 3.84 -22.46
N SER A 125 -12.31 2.89 -22.74
CA SER A 125 -12.72 2.53 -24.10
C SER A 125 -13.37 3.69 -24.84
N ASN A 126 -14.26 4.43 -24.16
CA ASN A 126 -14.93 5.59 -24.74
C ASN A 126 -13.98 6.78 -25.00
N LEU A 127 -12.89 6.90 -24.24
CA LEU A 127 -11.85 7.90 -24.48
C LEU A 127 -10.99 7.54 -25.69
N LYS A 128 -10.69 6.25 -25.90
CA LYS A 128 -9.97 5.78 -27.10
C LYS A 128 -10.77 5.91 -28.40
N ASN A 129 -12.10 5.83 -28.33
CA ASN A 129 -12.98 5.93 -29.51
C ASN A 129 -13.31 7.39 -29.92
N LYS A 130 -12.77 8.40 -29.22
CA LYS A 130 -12.97 9.83 -29.50
C LYS A 130 -11.70 10.56 -29.99
N LEU A 131 -10.59 9.85 -30.10
CA LEU A 131 -9.32 10.31 -30.69
C LEU A 131 -9.16 9.68 -32.08
#